data_AF-E1NR99-F1
#
_entry.id   AF-E1NR99-F1
#
_cell.length_a   1.000
_cell.length_b   1.000
_cell.length_c   1.000
_cell.angle_alpha   90.00
_cell.angle_beta   90.00
_cell.angle_gamma   90.00
#
_symmetry.space_group_name_H-M   'P 1'
#
loop_
_entity.id
_entity.type
_entity.pdbx_description
1 polymer ?
#
loop_
_entity_poly.entity_id
_entity_poly.type
_entity_poly.pdbx_seq_one_letter_code
_entity_poly.pdbx_strand_id
1 'polypeptide(L)'
;MKVTPANIGGDAHFTTSRNISRDDITQKLEDPKLVDKLGKNSGTFTSKNITLKPGVVEYTTYISAANSKVLGMGYNTNWEHVALPISGTDFNIDQDTNILAKDLLKKIYNKLIATKDKDERGMTEESKKAYDDQLEAVKKILDATTLSETKDYKTETKTTLEKHKGLIVDKSGLEQNKKALDDFIANISTDGKTKDSKDAYDVKKKEADTAVADAKKVLDNQAATVDEVADALANVKIKKAELAEAKAKLVDVMTGDQKADLEKAEETLKLPDTKEKTPASVAAYQAAMDKIQADLTAAKTTADEVINKKKMLLKQKPLTLKLRLL
;
A
#
# COMPACT_ATOMS: atom_id res chain seq x y z
N MET A 1 -36.07 22.96 28.85
CA MET A 1 -35.62 24.23 29.42
C MET A 1 -35.50 23.99 30.90
N LYS A 2 -34.30 24.18 31.44
CA LYS A 2 -34.02 24.04 32.87
C LYS A 2 -33.85 25.44 33.41
N VAL A 3 -34.53 25.76 34.50
CA VAL A 3 -34.40 27.06 35.16
C VAL A 3 -33.94 26.79 36.58
N THR A 4 -32.81 27.38 36.95
CA THR A 4 -32.35 27.41 38.33
C THR A 4 -32.71 28.79 38.86
N PRO A 5 -33.70 28.90 39.76
CA PRO A 5 -34.09 30.19 40.30
C PRO A 5 -32.91 30.81 41.07
N ALA A 6 -32.82 32.14 41.04
CA ALA A 6 -31.96 32.88 41.96
C ALA A 6 -32.31 32.50 43.40
N ASN A 7 -31.30 32.39 44.28
CA ASN A 7 -31.59 32.41 45.70
C ASN A 7 -31.84 33.87 46.09
N ILE A 8 -33.11 34.25 46.07
CA ILE A 8 -33.57 35.58 46.46
C ILE A 8 -33.66 35.60 47.98
N GLY A 9 -33.07 36.61 48.60
CA GLY A 9 -33.22 36.82 50.03
C GLY A 9 -34.59 37.40 50.38
N GLY A 10 -34.76 37.86 51.62
CA GLY A 10 -36.02 38.43 52.08
C GLY A 10 -36.24 39.88 51.64
N ASP A 11 -37.38 40.44 52.01
CA ASP A 11 -37.68 41.85 51.73
C ASP A 11 -36.69 42.79 52.45
N ALA A 12 -36.22 43.80 51.71
CA ALA A 12 -35.35 44.84 52.22
C ALA A 12 -36.01 46.21 52.03
N HIS A 13 -35.96 47.03 53.07
CA HIS A 13 -36.55 48.36 53.06
C HIS A 13 -35.49 49.37 53.51
N PHE A 14 -35.51 50.55 52.89
CA PHE A 14 -34.70 51.69 53.28
C PHE A 14 -35.52 52.96 53.17
N THR A 15 -35.20 53.95 53.98
CA THR A 15 -35.90 55.23 53.99
C THR A 15 -35.14 56.26 53.15
N THR A 16 -35.89 57.08 52.42
CA THR A 16 -35.37 58.18 51.61
C THR A 16 -36.16 59.45 51.85
N SER A 17 -35.56 60.59 51.51
CA SER A 17 -36.27 61.87 51.41
C SER A 17 -37.19 61.85 50.19
N ARG A 18 -38.33 62.54 50.24
CA ARG A 18 -39.26 62.65 49.10
C ARG A 18 -38.64 63.32 47.87
N ASN A 19 -37.59 64.13 48.06
CA ASN A 19 -36.93 64.91 46.99
C ASN A 19 -35.54 64.37 46.63
N ILE A 20 -35.30 63.06 46.81
CA ILE A 20 -34.00 62.42 46.52
C ILE A 20 -33.78 62.26 45.01
N SER A 21 -32.54 62.37 44.54
CA SER A 21 -32.19 62.15 43.13
C SER A 21 -32.14 60.66 42.76
N ARG A 22 -32.19 60.34 41.45
CA ARG A 22 -32.05 58.97 40.94
C ARG A 22 -30.70 58.34 41.31
N ASP A 23 -29.63 59.12 41.26
CA ASP A 23 -28.28 58.65 41.54
C ASP A 23 -28.11 58.33 43.03
N ASP A 24 -28.68 59.16 43.92
CA ASP A 24 -28.68 58.91 45.37
C ASP A 24 -29.53 57.68 45.76
N ILE A 25 -30.63 57.41 45.04
CA ILE A 25 -31.40 56.16 45.20
C ILE A 25 -30.55 54.98 44.76
N THR A 26 -29.86 55.07 43.62
CA THR A 26 -29.03 54.00 43.07
C THR A 26 -27.89 53.67 44.02
N GLN A 27 -27.21 54.68 44.57
CA GLN A 27 -26.18 54.51 45.58
C GLN A 27 -26.70 53.83 46.87
N LYS A 28 -27.95 54.12 47.27
CA LYS A 28 -28.59 53.42 48.39
C LYS A 28 -28.94 51.97 48.06
N LEU A 29 -29.37 51.68 46.83
CA LEU A 29 -29.65 50.31 46.38
C LEU A 29 -28.40 49.44 46.32
N GLU A 30 -27.23 50.07 46.11
CA GLU A 30 -25.92 49.43 46.16
C GLU A 30 -25.39 49.20 47.59
N ASP A 31 -26.12 49.61 48.65
CA ASP A 31 -25.73 49.36 50.03
C ASP A 31 -25.49 47.84 50.23
N PRO A 32 -24.27 47.43 50.61
CA PRO A 32 -23.95 46.02 50.80
C PRO A 32 -24.92 45.29 51.72
N LYS A 33 -25.51 45.95 52.72
CA LYS A 33 -26.49 45.36 53.64
C LYS A 33 -27.83 45.06 52.98
N LEU A 34 -28.26 45.90 52.03
CA LEU A 34 -29.48 45.66 51.25
C LEU A 34 -29.23 44.57 50.22
N VAL A 35 -28.09 44.64 49.51
CA VAL A 35 -27.68 43.65 48.52
C VAL A 35 -27.52 42.25 49.15
N ASP A 36 -26.92 42.14 50.34
CA ASP A 36 -26.81 40.88 51.07
C ASP A 36 -28.18 40.30 51.46
N LYS A 37 -29.14 41.16 51.80
CA LYS A 37 -30.48 40.75 52.23
C LYS A 37 -31.40 40.39 51.07
N LEU A 38 -31.23 41.03 49.92
CA LEU A 38 -31.98 40.77 48.68
C LEU A 38 -31.42 39.56 47.90
N GLY A 39 -30.17 39.19 48.17
CA GLY A 39 -29.47 38.09 47.53
C GLY A 39 -28.55 38.58 46.41
N LYS A 40 -27.33 38.02 46.35
CA LYS A 40 -26.29 38.36 45.37
C LYS A 40 -26.31 37.50 44.10
N ASN A 41 -27.20 36.52 44.05
CA ASN A 41 -27.15 35.46 43.03
C ASN A 41 -28.18 35.72 41.94
N SER A 42 -27.76 35.58 40.68
CA SER A 42 -28.66 35.53 39.53
C SER A 42 -29.20 34.12 39.33
N GLY A 43 -30.41 34.01 38.80
CA GLY A 43 -30.93 32.73 38.30
C GLY A 43 -30.26 32.38 36.97
N THR A 44 -30.19 31.10 36.64
CA THR A 44 -29.69 30.64 35.34
C THR A 44 -30.79 29.90 34.60
N PHE A 45 -30.79 29.98 33.27
CA PHE A 45 -31.65 29.16 32.43
C PHE A 45 -30.86 28.50 31.31
N THR A 46 -31.20 27.26 30.98
CA THR A 46 -30.72 26.55 29.80
C THR A 46 -31.90 26.30 28.89
N SER A 47 -31.83 26.80 27.65
CA SER A 47 -32.84 26.58 26.62
C SER A 47 -32.94 25.09 26.23
N LYS A 48 -33.99 24.71 25.49
CA LYS A 48 -34.00 23.38 24.86
C LYS A 48 -33.09 23.41 23.62
N ASN A 49 -32.50 22.27 23.25
CA ASN A 49 -31.74 22.16 22.01
C ASN A 49 -32.63 22.49 20.81
N ILE A 50 -32.04 23.16 19.82
CA ILE A 50 -32.71 23.58 18.60
C ILE A 50 -31.91 22.99 17.44
N THR A 51 -32.56 22.18 16.60
CA THR A 51 -31.95 21.65 15.39
C THR A 51 -32.10 22.66 14.26
N LEU A 52 -30.99 23.20 13.77
CA LEU A 52 -30.98 24.10 12.62
C LEU A 52 -31.12 23.29 11.31
N LYS A 53 -31.87 23.84 10.35
CA LYS A 53 -31.97 23.24 9.00
C LYS A 53 -30.67 23.47 8.21
N PRO A 54 -30.33 22.61 7.25
CA PRO A 54 -29.18 22.83 6.37
C PRO A 54 -29.25 24.19 5.66
N GLY A 55 -28.12 24.92 5.62
CA GLY A 55 -28.01 26.22 4.93
C GLY A 55 -28.48 27.43 5.76
N VAL A 56 -28.93 27.24 7.00
CA VAL A 56 -29.26 28.35 7.90
C VAL A 56 -27.96 29.02 8.36
N VAL A 57 -27.81 30.31 8.05
CA VAL A 57 -26.65 31.15 8.42
C VAL A 57 -26.94 32.09 9.59
N GLU A 58 -28.21 32.31 9.90
CA GLU A 58 -28.66 33.20 10.97
C GLU A 58 -29.86 32.58 11.71
N TYR A 59 -29.87 32.69 13.03
CA TYR A 59 -30.97 32.26 13.86
C TYR A 59 -31.18 33.23 15.04
N THR A 60 -32.41 33.74 15.18
CA THR A 60 -32.77 34.70 16.23
C THR A 60 -33.59 34.00 17.31
N THR A 61 -33.15 34.09 18.56
CA THR A 61 -33.92 33.64 19.74
C THR A 61 -34.45 34.81 20.53
N TYR A 62 -35.73 34.77 20.88
CA TYR A 62 -36.35 35.72 21.81
C TYR A 62 -36.42 35.10 23.20
N ILE A 63 -35.91 35.82 24.21
CA ILE A 63 -36.06 35.47 25.63
C ILE A 63 -37.10 36.42 26.20
N SER A 64 -38.27 35.90 26.57
CA SER A 64 -39.35 36.66 27.20
C SER A 64 -39.77 36.00 28.50
N ALA A 65 -40.11 36.81 29.51
CA ALA A 65 -40.66 36.30 30.76
C ALA A 65 -42.06 35.72 30.54
N ALA A 66 -42.31 34.49 31.02
CA ALA A 66 -43.62 33.87 30.95
C ALA A 66 -44.67 34.58 31.82
N ASN A 67 -44.23 35.26 32.87
CA ASN A 67 -45.07 36.11 33.71
C ASN A 67 -44.24 37.32 34.17
N SER A 68 -44.52 38.49 33.60
CA SER A 68 -43.85 39.75 33.93
C SER A 68 -44.14 40.24 35.36
N LYS A 69 -45.19 39.72 36.01
CA LYS A 69 -45.58 40.11 37.37
C LYS A 69 -44.72 39.49 38.48
N VAL A 70 -43.92 38.47 38.15
CA VAL A 70 -43.07 37.71 39.10
C VAL A 70 -41.58 37.77 38.75
N LEU A 71 -41.20 38.67 37.83
CA LEU A 71 -39.79 39.00 37.61
C LEU A 71 -39.26 39.65 38.89
N GLY A 72 -38.23 39.05 39.49
CA GLY A 72 -37.64 39.51 40.73
C GLY A 72 -37.13 40.96 40.64
N MET A 73 -37.21 41.65 41.79
CA MET A 73 -36.82 43.05 42.04
C MET A 73 -37.25 44.04 40.94
N GLY A 74 -38.55 44.35 40.89
CA GLY A 74 -38.98 45.67 40.41
C GLY A 74 -38.87 46.65 41.58
N TYR A 75 -38.05 47.69 41.46
CA TYR A 75 -38.12 48.79 42.42
C TYR A 75 -39.25 49.72 41.98
N ASN A 76 -40.34 49.74 42.73
CA ASN A 76 -41.40 50.72 42.55
C ASN A 76 -40.93 52.05 43.15
N THR A 77 -40.38 52.91 42.30
CA THR A 77 -40.29 54.33 42.64
C THR A 77 -41.58 55.01 42.17
N ASN A 78 -41.89 56.20 42.69
CA ASN A 78 -43.03 56.99 42.20
C ASN A 78 -42.89 57.43 40.72
N TRP A 79 -41.77 57.12 40.06
CA TRP A 79 -41.36 57.70 38.79
C TRP A 79 -41.14 56.67 37.68
N GLU A 80 -40.66 55.45 37.98
CA GLU A 80 -40.45 54.38 36.99
C GLU A 80 -40.58 52.97 37.63
N HIS A 81 -41.14 52.03 36.86
CA HIS A 81 -41.03 50.59 37.09
C HIS A 81 -39.88 50.06 36.22
N VAL A 82 -38.74 49.77 36.84
CA VAL A 82 -37.57 49.24 36.13
C VAL A 82 -37.41 47.77 36.50
N ALA A 83 -37.45 46.88 35.50
CA ALA A 83 -37.07 45.48 35.68
C ALA A 83 -35.54 45.35 35.71
N LEU A 84 -35.01 44.38 36.46
CA LEU A 84 -33.56 44.17 36.56
C LEU A 84 -32.89 44.05 35.18
N PRO A 85 -31.66 44.58 35.03
CA PRO A 85 -30.85 44.32 33.85
C PRO A 85 -30.62 42.80 33.73
N ILE A 86 -30.82 42.26 32.53
CA ILE A 86 -30.35 40.92 32.18
C ILE A 86 -28.83 40.98 32.28
N SER A 87 -28.25 40.48 33.38
CA SER A 87 -26.80 40.43 33.56
C SER A 87 -26.23 39.31 32.67
N GLY A 88 -25.79 39.68 31.48
CA GLY A 88 -25.18 38.78 30.51
C GLY A 88 -23.66 38.88 30.54
N THR A 89 -23.00 38.45 31.62
CA THR A 89 -21.56 38.20 31.56
C THR A 89 -21.25 36.84 30.94
N ASP A 90 -22.17 35.87 31.04
CA ASP A 90 -21.93 34.47 30.70
C ASP A 90 -22.98 33.90 29.71
N PHE A 91 -23.28 34.63 28.63
CA PHE A 91 -24.04 34.04 27.53
C PHE A 91 -23.14 33.07 26.75
N ASN A 92 -23.21 31.79 27.11
CA ASN A 92 -22.52 30.72 26.40
C ASN A 92 -23.50 29.98 25.48
N ILE A 93 -23.15 29.83 24.21
CA ILE A 93 -23.89 28.99 23.26
C ILE A 93 -23.12 27.67 23.13
N ASP A 94 -23.68 26.59 23.67
CA ASP A 94 -23.17 25.25 23.45
C ASP A 94 -23.74 24.67 22.14
N GLN A 95 -22.86 24.30 21.21
CA GLN A 95 -23.23 23.67 19.94
C GLN A 95 -23.02 22.16 20.01
N ASP A 96 -24.12 21.39 19.88
CA ASP A 96 -24.04 19.95 19.64
C ASP A 96 -23.75 19.70 18.14
N THR A 97 -22.52 19.28 17.84
CA THR A 97 -22.07 18.97 16.47
C THR A 97 -22.01 17.46 16.19
N ASN A 98 -22.56 16.62 17.07
CA ASN A 98 -22.48 15.16 16.97
C ASN A 98 -23.14 14.63 15.69
N ILE A 99 -24.26 15.22 15.27
CA ILE A 99 -24.96 14.84 14.02
C ILE A 99 -24.08 15.12 12.80
N LEU A 100 -23.44 16.29 12.75
CA LEU A 100 -22.55 16.66 11.66
C LEU A 100 -21.30 15.77 11.63
N ALA A 101 -20.73 15.48 12.81
CA ALA A 101 -19.61 14.56 12.94
C ALA A 101 -19.95 13.16 12.43
N LYS A 102 -21.14 12.63 12.77
CA LYS A 102 -21.65 11.35 12.26
C LYS A 102 -21.84 11.37 10.74
N ASP A 103 -22.41 12.43 10.17
CA ASP A 103 -22.60 12.57 8.72
C ASP A 103 -21.27 12.63 7.96
N LEU A 104 -20.29 13.36 8.50
CA LEU A 104 -18.94 13.42 7.93
C LEU A 104 -18.24 12.06 7.99
N LEU A 105 -18.29 11.36 9.12
CA LEU A 105 -17.75 10.00 9.24
C LEU A 105 -18.42 9.05 8.25
N LYS A 106 -19.75 9.14 8.09
CA LYS A 106 -20.50 8.34 7.11
C LYS A 106 -20.03 8.59 5.68
N LYS A 107 -19.80 9.85 5.30
CA LYS A 107 -19.27 10.21 3.97
C LYS A 107 -17.86 9.64 3.75
N ILE A 108 -17.00 9.71 4.77
CA ILE A 108 -15.64 9.16 4.71
C ILE A 108 -15.70 7.63 4.58
N TYR A 109 -16.48 6.97 5.44
CA TYR A 109 -16.71 5.53 5.40
C TYR A 109 -17.20 5.06 4.03
N ASN A 110 -18.22 5.70 3.46
CA ASN A 110 -18.74 5.34 2.14
C ASN A 110 -17.68 5.48 1.03
N LYS A 111 -16.82 6.51 1.10
CA LYS A 111 -15.71 6.67 0.16
C LYS A 111 -14.66 5.57 0.31
N LEU A 112 -14.30 5.23 1.54
CA LEU A 112 -13.35 4.16 1.85
C LEU A 112 -13.85 2.79 1.40
N ILE A 113 -15.12 2.47 1.65
CA ILE A 113 -15.74 1.23 1.16
C ILE A 113 -15.75 1.17 -0.38
N ALA A 114 -15.97 2.30 -1.06
CA ALA A 114 -15.95 2.35 -2.51
C ALA A 114 -14.54 2.12 -3.10
N THR A 115 -13.47 2.40 -2.35
CA THR A 115 -12.08 2.18 -2.77
C THR A 115 -11.46 0.92 -2.20
N LYS A 116 -12.13 0.24 -1.26
CA LYS A 116 -11.63 -0.93 -0.51
C LYS A 116 -10.93 -1.96 -1.39
N ASP A 117 -11.60 -2.47 -2.43
CA ASP A 117 -11.03 -3.52 -3.29
C ASP A 117 -9.72 -3.10 -3.97
N LYS A 118 -9.57 -1.81 -4.30
CA LYS A 118 -8.34 -1.27 -4.89
C LYS A 118 -7.24 -1.08 -3.86
N ASP A 119 -7.62 -0.62 -2.67
CA ASP A 119 -6.70 -0.34 -1.57
C ASP A 119 -6.11 -1.64 -0.99
N GLU A 120 -6.91 -2.70 -0.91
CA GLU A 120 -6.51 -4.00 -0.34
C GLU A 120 -5.76 -4.91 -1.32
N ARG A 121 -5.89 -4.65 -2.62
CA ARG A 121 -5.26 -5.48 -3.65
C ARG A 121 -3.74 -5.48 -3.48
N GLY A 122 -3.15 -6.67 -3.34
CA GLY A 122 -1.71 -6.83 -3.21
C GLY A 122 -1.12 -6.36 -1.88
N MET A 123 -1.96 -6.14 -0.86
CA MET A 123 -1.53 -5.87 0.52
C MET A 123 -1.38 -7.16 1.32
N THR A 124 -0.73 -7.09 2.48
CA THR A 124 -0.62 -8.21 3.44
C THR A 124 -1.98 -8.53 4.08
N GLU A 125 -2.21 -9.80 4.39
CA GLU A 125 -3.45 -10.25 5.06
C GLU A 125 -3.63 -9.59 6.43
N GLU A 126 -2.55 -9.38 7.18
CA GLU A 126 -2.59 -8.76 8.49
C GLU A 126 -3.00 -7.28 8.43
N SER A 127 -2.47 -6.54 7.44
CA SER A 127 -2.79 -5.11 7.30
C SER A 127 -4.21 -4.90 6.77
N LYS A 128 -4.65 -5.74 5.82
CA LYS A 128 -6.05 -5.82 5.35
C LYS A 128 -6.99 -6.08 6.51
N LYS A 129 -6.75 -7.13 7.29
CA LYS A 129 -7.60 -7.49 8.42
C LYS A 129 -7.70 -6.34 9.44
N ALA A 130 -6.59 -5.70 9.78
CA ALA A 130 -6.59 -4.58 10.72
C ALA A 130 -7.38 -3.36 10.20
N TYR A 131 -7.37 -3.12 8.88
CA TYR A 131 -8.17 -2.09 8.25
C TYR A 131 -9.66 -2.45 8.22
N ASP A 132 -9.98 -3.71 7.90
CA ASP A 132 -11.34 -4.23 7.86
C ASP A 132 -12.03 -4.27 9.23
N ASP A 133 -11.33 -4.74 10.25
CA ASP A 133 -11.81 -4.73 11.64
C ASP A 133 -12.17 -3.30 12.06
N GLN A 134 -11.38 -2.30 11.63
CA GLN A 134 -11.62 -0.88 11.91
C GLN A 134 -12.81 -0.33 11.13
N LEU A 135 -12.98 -0.71 9.86
CA LEU A 135 -14.17 -0.35 9.08
C LEU A 135 -15.44 -0.95 9.69
N GLU A 136 -15.38 -2.16 10.24
CA GLU A 136 -16.49 -2.78 10.94
C GLU A 136 -16.81 -2.07 12.27
N ALA A 137 -15.79 -1.65 13.02
CA ALA A 137 -15.94 -0.83 14.22
C ALA A 137 -16.64 0.51 13.90
N VAL A 138 -16.19 1.20 12.85
CA VAL A 138 -16.83 2.44 12.37
C VAL A 138 -18.28 2.18 11.96
N LYS A 139 -18.56 1.09 11.26
CA LYS A 139 -19.92 0.72 10.86
C LYS A 139 -20.83 0.55 12.08
N LYS A 140 -20.38 -0.13 13.14
CA LYS A 140 -21.14 -0.28 14.39
C LYS A 140 -21.52 1.06 15.01
N ILE A 141 -20.61 2.04 14.99
CA ILE A 141 -20.86 3.39 15.51
C ILE A 141 -21.82 4.17 14.61
N LEU A 142 -21.75 3.97 13.28
CA LEU A 142 -22.67 4.60 12.33
C LEU A 142 -24.09 4.02 12.43
N ASP A 143 -24.22 2.72 12.64
CA ASP A 143 -25.50 2.01 12.77
C ASP A 143 -26.14 2.18 14.16
N ALA A 144 -25.37 2.61 15.17
CA ALA A 144 -25.89 2.89 16.50
C ALA A 144 -27.00 3.96 16.49
N THR A 145 -28.07 3.68 17.23
CA THR A 145 -29.21 4.60 17.42
C THR A 145 -28.89 5.76 18.35
N THR A 146 -27.95 5.57 19.27
CA THR A 146 -27.44 6.60 20.18
C THR A 146 -26.29 7.37 19.51
N LEU A 147 -26.32 8.70 19.58
CA LEU A 147 -25.22 9.55 19.11
C LEU A 147 -24.05 9.46 20.10
N SER A 148 -22.86 9.18 19.58
CA SER A 148 -21.60 9.28 20.34
C SER A 148 -21.15 10.75 20.45
N GLU A 149 -20.13 11.00 21.26
CA GLU A 149 -19.56 12.34 21.35
C GLU A 149 -18.73 12.67 20.10
N THR A 150 -18.69 13.96 19.74
CA THR A 150 -17.90 14.46 18.60
C THR A 150 -16.43 14.06 18.69
N LYS A 151 -15.89 13.96 19.91
CA LYS A 151 -14.52 13.49 20.16
C LYS A 151 -14.29 12.05 19.70
N ASP A 152 -15.27 11.18 19.90
CA ASP A 152 -15.18 9.77 19.53
C ASP A 152 -15.19 9.63 18.01
N TYR A 153 -16.14 10.28 17.33
CA TYR A 153 -16.20 10.31 15.87
C TYR A 153 -14.89 10.81 15.25
N LYS A 154 -14.27 11.85 15.83
CA LYS A 154 -12.98 12.37 15.37
C LYS A 154 -11.85 11.36 15.57
N THR A 155 -11.83 10.67 16.71
CA THR A 155 -10.84 9.66 17.04
C THR A 155 -10.95 8.49 16.06
N GLU A 156 -12.15 7.95 15.87
CA GLU A 156 -12.41 6.84 14.95
C GLU A 156 -12.09 7.20 13.50
N THR A 157 -12.44 8.42 13.06
CA THR A 157 -12.05 8.90 11.73
C THR A 157 -10.53 8.91 11.58
N LYS A 158 -9.80 9.43 12.57
CA LYS A 158 -8.34 9.51 12.56
C LYS A 158 -7.72 8.10 12.53
N THR A 159 -8.16 7.21 13.40
CA THR A 159 -7.69 5.82 13.47
C THR A 159 -7.94 5.09 12.16
N THR A 160 -9.12 5.27 11.56
CA THR A 160 -9.45 4.65 10.26
C THR A 160 -8.54 5.12 9.14
N LEU A 161 -8.24 6.42 9.08
CA LEU A 161 -7.30 6.96 8.10
C LEU A 161 -5.86 6.51 8.35
N GLU A 162 -5.45 6.34 9.61
CA GLU A 162 -4.13 5.79 9.96
C GLU A 162 -4.01 4.32 9.55
N LYS A 163 -5.06 3.51 9.75
CA LYS A 163 -5.10 2.11 9.29
C LYS A 163 -5.08 2.01 7.78
N HIS A 164 -5.82 2.85 7.07
CA HIS A 164 -5.78 2.94 5.60
C HIS A 164 -4.38 3.27 5.08
N LYS A 165 -3.70 4.24 5.68
CA LYS A 165 -2.30 4.56 5.36
C LYS A 165 -1.30 3.50 5.79
N GLY A 166 -1.66 2.71 6.79
CA GLY A 166 -0.85 1.62 7.33
C GLY A 166 -1.02 0.29 6.58
N LEU A 167 -1.69 0.27 5.44
CA LEU A 167 -1.70 -0.88 4.54
C LEU A 167 -0.28 -1.15 4.03
N ILE A 168 0.13 -2.42 4.11
CA ILE A 168 1.49 -2.85 3.78
C ILE A 168 1.42 -3.71 2.53
N VAL A 169 2.22 -3.37 1.51
CA VAL A 169 2.31 -4.17 0.27
C VAL A 169 2.92 -5.55 0.58
N ASP A 170 2.28 -6.61 0.10
CA ASP A 170 2.78 -7.96 0.26
C ASP A 170 3.93 -8.25 -0.72
N LYS A 171 5.10 -8.56 -0.15
CA LYS A 171 6.33 -8.85 -0.87
C LYS A 171 6.74 -10.33 -0.80
N SER A 172 6.00 -11.14 -0.05
CA SER A 172 6.35 -12.53 0.25
C SER A 172 6.47 -13.38 -1.02
N GLY A 173 5.53 -13.21 -1.96
CA GLY A 173 5.55 -13.91 -3.25
C GLY A 173 6.77 -13.57 -4.10
N LEU A 174 7.21 -12.30 -4.09
CA LEU A 174 8.41 -11.88 -4.82
C LEU A 174 9.68 -12.45 -4.18
N GLU A 175 9.77 -12.43 -2.85
CA GLU A 175 10.90 -13.00 -2.11
C GLU A 175 11.07 -14.51 -2.39
N GLN A 176 9.98 -15.27 -2.33
CA GLN A 176 9.99 -16.70 -2.63
C GLN A 176 10.41 -16.99 -4.08
N ASN A 177 9.87 -16.25 -5.06
CA ASN A 177 10.20 -16.47 -6.47
C ASN A 177 11.64 -16.04 -6.79
N LYS A 178 12.12 -14.95 -6.21
CA LYS A 178 13.52 -14.52 -6.32
C LYS A 178 14.44 -15.60 -5.79
N LYS A 179 14.20 -16.12 -4.58
CA LYS A 179 14.98 -17.20 -3.99
C LYS A 179 14.96 -18.45 -4.89
N ALA A 180 13.80 -18.80 -5.43
CA ALA A 180 13.67 -19.94 -6.33
C ALA A 180 14.36 -19.74 -7.68
N LEU A 181 14.59 -18.50 -8.12
CA LEU A 181 15.40 -18.19 -9.30
C LEU A 181 16.90 -18.23 -8.97
N ASP A 182 17.32 -17.66 -7.84
CA ASP A 182 18.69 -17.75 -7.32
C ASP A 182 19.15 -19.21 -7.19
N ASP A 183 18.33 -20.03 -6.53
CA ASP A 183 18.59 -21.47 -6.35
C ASP A 183 18.65 -22.19 -7.72
N PHE A 184 17.83 -21.78 -8.69
CA PHE A 184 17.84 -22.38 -10.03
C PHE A 184 19.13 -22.04 -10.79
N ILE A 185 19.58 -20.79 -10.70
CA ILE A 185 20.83 -20.32 -11.33
C ILE A 185 22.04 -21.05 -10.73
N ALA A 186 22.08 -21.22 -9.42
CA ALA A 186 23.21 -21.84 -8.72
C ALA A 186 23.36 -23.35 -9.01
N ASN A 187 22.27 -24.05 -9.30
CA ASN A 187 22.24 -25.51 -9.45
C ASN A 187 22.42 -26.02 -10.89
N ILE A 188 22.77 -25.16 -11.85
CA ILE A 188 22.99 -25.56 -13.24
C ILE A 188 24.49 -25.68 -13.53
N SER A 189 24.94 -26.90 -13.81
CA SER A 189 26.26 -27.14 -14.41
C SER A 189 26.19 -27.09 -15.93
N THR A 190 27.17 -26.43 -16.53
CA THR A 190 27.40 -26.40 -17.99
C THR A 190 28.60 -27.26 -18.39
N ASP A 191 29.07 -28.11 -17.48
CA ASP A 191 30.20 -29.00 -17.73
C ASP A 191 29.82 -30.06 -18.76
N GLY A 192 30.74 -30.34 -19.68
CA GLY A 192 30.50 -31.28 -20.77
C GLY A 192 29.50 -30.81 -21.83
N LYS A 193 29.13 -29.52 -21.87
CA LYS A 193 28.26 -28.96 -22.92
C LYS A 193 29.04 -28.26 -24.04
N THR A 194 28.46 -28.20 -25.24
CA THR A 194 29.05 -27.51 -26.40
C THR A 194 29.12 -26.00 -26.18
N LYS A 195 30.13 -25.35 -26.77
CA LYS A 195 30.35 -23.90 -26.62
C LYS A 195 29.13 -23.06 -27.02
N ASP A 196 28.56 -23.32 -28.19
CA ASP A 196 27.41 -22.57 -28.69
C ASP A 196 26.21 -22.66 -27.72
N SER A 197 25.93 -23.86 -27.20
CA SER A 197 24.83 -24.06 -26.25
C SER A 197 25.10 -23.40 -24.89
N LYS A 198 26.37 -23.40 -24.45
CA LYS A 198 26.79 -22.73 -23.21
C LYS A 198 26.71 -21.21 -23.34
N ASP A 199 27.20 -20.63 -24.44
CA ASP A 199 27.16 -19.20 -24.68
C ASP A 199 25.70 -18.70 -24.72
N ALA A 200 24.79 -19.44 -25.38
CA ALA A 200 23.37 -19.12 -25.39
C ALA A 200 22.73 -19.19 -23.99
N TYR A 201 23.12 -20.19 -23.18
CA TYR A 201 22.69 -20.31 -21.79
C TYR A 201 23.23 -19.16 -20.91
N ASP A 202 24.50 -18.79 -21.05
CA ASP A 202 25.15 -17.75 -20.25
C ASP A 202 24.53 -16.36 -20.50
N VAL A 203 24.03 -16.09 -21.72
CA VAL A 203 23.23 -14.89 -22.02
C VAL A 203 21.96 -14.86 -21.17
N LYS A 204 21.20 -15.97 -21.17
CA LYS A 204 19.95 -16.07 -20.39
C LYS A 204 20.21 -16.06 -18.89
N LYS A 205 21.33 -16.62 -18.44
CA LYS A 205 21.77 -16.55 -17.06
C LYS A 205 21.98 -15.10 -16.61
N LYS A 206 22.66 -14.27 -17.42
CA LYS A 206 22.86 -12.84 -17.11
C LYS A 206 21.54 -12.05 -17.04
N GLU A 207 20.59 -12.34 -17.92
CA GLU A 207 19.25 -11.75 -17.86
C GLU A 207 18.53 -12.14 -16.55
N ALA A 208 18.65 -13.40 -16.14
CA ALA A 208 18.09 -13.88 -14.88
C ALA A 208 18.78 -13.25 -13.65
N ASP A 209 20.11 -13.13 -13.64
CA ASP A 209 20.87 -12.43 -12.59
C ASP A 209 20.44 -10.96 -12.47
N THR A 210 20.15 -10.31 -13.60
CA THR A 210 19.64 -8.93 -13.63
C THR A 210 18.24 -8.84 -13.01
N ALA A 211 17.33 -9.77 -13.37
CA ALA A 211 16.00 -9.83 -12.78
C ALA A 211 16.03 -10.08 -11.28
N VAL A 212 16.97 -10.90 -10.78
CA VAL A 212 17.21 -11.10 -9.34
C VAL A 212 17.62 -9.78 -8.68
N ALA A 213 18.54 -9.03 -9.29
CA ALA A 213 19.02 -7.76 -8.76
C ALA A 213 17.91 -6.70 -8.73
N ASP A 214 17.07 -6.63 -9.76
CA ASP A 214 15.94 -5.70 -9.80
C ASP A 214 14.84 -6.09 -8.80
N ALA A 215 14.53 -7.38 -8.68
CA ALA A 215 13.64 -7.89 -7.63
C ALA A 215 14.15 -7.54 -6.24
N LYS A 216 15.47 -7.62 -6.00
CA LYS A 216 16.08 -7.20 -4.73
C LYS A 216 15.86 -5.71 -4.45
N LYS A 217 16.00 -4.83 -5.44
CA LYS A 217 15.74 -3.39 -5.26
C LYS A 217 14.29 -3.12 -4.83
N VAL A 218 13.33 -3.82 -5.43
CA VAL A 218 11.90 -3.70 -5.08
C VAL A 218 11.62 -4.23 -3.67
N LEU A 219 12.24 -5.36 -3.30
CA LEU A 219 12.14 -5.90 -1.94
C LEU A 219 12.70 -4.93 -0.89
N ASP A 220 13.87 -4.35 -1.14
CA ASP A 220 14.55 -3.43 -0.22
C ASP A 220 13.84 -2.05 -0.14
N ASN A 221 13.04 -1.67 -1.14
CA ASN A 221 12.31 -0.39 -1.16
C ASN A 221 11.05 -0.44 -0.28
N GLN A 222 11.07 0.18 0.91
CA GLN A 222 9.90 0.23 1.80
C GLN A 222 8.65 0.91 1.20
N ALA A 223 8.84 1.82 0.24
CA ALA A 223 7.77 2.52 -0.44
C ALA A 223 7.35 1.87 -1.78
N ALA A 224 7.78 0.63 -2.04
CA ALA A 224 7.40 -0.09 -3.24
C ALA A 224 5.88 -0.21 -3.36
N THR A 225 5.37 0.06 -4.55
CA THR A 225 3.95 -0.04 -4.89
C THR A 225 3.56 -1.48 -5.23
N VAL A 226 2.26 -1.76 -5.17
CA VAL A 226 1.71 -3.07 -5.57
C VAL A 226 2.08 -3.42 -7.01
N ASP A 227 2.02 -2.44 -7.91
CA ASP A 227 2.31 -2.64 -9.33
C ASP A 227 3.80 -2.96 -9.54
N GLU A 228 4.71 -2.25 -8.86
CA GLU A 228 6.16 -2.55 -8.91
C GLU A 228 6.49 -3.96 -8.41
N VAL A 229 5.84 -4.41 -7.33
CA VAL A 229 6.02 -5.77 -6.80
C VAL A 229 5.47 -6.82 -7.78
N ALA A 230 4.29 -6.56 -8.36
CA ALA A 230 3.66 -7.46 -9.33
C ALA A 230 4.47 -7.59 -10.62
N ASP A 231 4.97 -6.47 -11.15
CA ASP A 231 5.81 -6.43 -12.35
C ASP A 231 7.14 -7.15 -12.12
N ALA A 232 7.80 -6.90 -10.98
CA ALA A 232 9.02 -7.59 -10.62
C ALA A 232 8.80 -9.11 -10.47
N LEU A 233 7.67 -9.51 -9.87
CA LEU A 233 7.32 -10.92 -9.71
C LEU A 233 7.04 -11.59 -11.06
N ALA A 234 6.33 -10.91 -11.96
CA ALA A 234 6.09 -11.41 -13.32
C ALA A 234 7.40 -11.56 -14.09
N ASN A 235 8.28 -10.57 -14.02
CA ASN A 235 9.59 -10.61 -14.68
C ASN A 235 10.46 -11.77 -14.16
N VAL A 236 10.54 -11.97 -12.84
CA VAL A 236 11.27 -13.10 -12.24
C VAL A 236 10.73 -14.44 -12.74
N LYS A 237 9.40 -14.61 -12.84
CA LYS A 237 8.78 -15.83 -13.37
C LYS A 237 9.11 -16.05 -14.86
N ILE A 238 9.03 -15.00 -15.67
CA ILE A 238 9.36 -15.06 -17.11
C ILE A 238 10.83 -15.47 -17.28
N LYS A 239 11.76 -14.81 -16.57
CA LYS A 239 13.19 -15.12 -16.67
C LYS A 239 13.55 -16.50 -16.15
N LYS A 240 12.85 -16.99 -15.13
CA LYS A 240 12.97 -18.39 -14.70
C LYS A 240 12.57 -19.37 -15.80
N ALA A 241 11.46 -19.11 -16.50
CA ALA A 241 11.00 -19.95 -17.61
C ALA A 241 11.99 -19.92 -18.79
N GLU A 242 12.44 -18.74 -19.20
CA GLU A 242 13.43 -18.58 -20.28
C GLU A 242 14.76 -19.30 -19.96
N LEU A 243 15.22 -19.22 -18.70
CA LEU A 243 16.43 -19.91 -18.27
C LEU A 243 16.25 -21.43 -18.23
N ALA A 244 15.06 -21.92 -17.87
CA ALA A 244 14.73 -23.34 -17.91
C ALA A 244 14.68 -23.88 -19.35
N GLU A 245 14.14 -23.11 -20.29
CA GLU A 245 14.20 -23.45 -21.72
C GLU A 245 15.63 -23.46 -22.25
N ALA A 246 16.45 -22.48 -21.87
CA ALA A 246 17.86 -22.42 -22.26
C ALA A 246 18.64 -23.62 -21.71
N LYS A 247 18.35 -24.05 -20.48
CA LYS A 247 18.91 -25.28 -19.89
C LYS A 247 18.53 -26.52 -20.72
N ALA A 248 17.27 -26.62 -21.16
CA ALA A 248 16.82 -27.74 -21.98
C ALA A 248 17.48 -27.79 -23.38
N LYS A 249 17.95 -26.65 -23.88
CA LYS A 249 18.70 -26.52 -25.16
C LYS A 249 20.20 -26.77 -25.02
N LEU A 250 20.71 -27.11 -23.84
CA LEU A 250 22.12 -27.46 -23.64
C LEU A 250 22.45 -28.78 -24.33
N VAL A 251 23.42 -28.74 -25.25
CA VAL A 251 23.83 -29.90 -26.05
C VAL A 251 25.14 -30.45 -25.48
N ASP A 252 25.19 -31.76 -25.24
CA ASP A 252 26.39 -32.44 -24.78
C ASP A 252 27.50 -32.43 -25.83
N VAL A 253 28.75 -32.33 -25.37
CA VAL A 253 29.90 -32.57 -26.24
C VAL A 253 29.96 -34.04 -26.63
N MET A 254 30.34 -34.32 -27.88
CA MET A 254 30.65 -35.68 -28.31
C MET A 254 31.70 -36.32 -27.40
N THR A 255 31.44 -37.56 -27.00
CA THR A 255 32.35 -38.35 -26.18
C THR A 255 33.61 -38.74 -26.96
N GLY A 256 34.67 -39.16 -26.25
CA GLY A 256 35.89 -39.63 -26.89
C GLY A 256 35.66 -40.84 -27.80
N ASP A 257 34.80 -41.76 -27.36
CA ASP A 257 34.46 -42.98 -28.10
C ASP A 257 33.68 -42.68 -29.37
N GLN A 258 32.68 -41.78 -29.31
CA GLN A 258 31.94 -41.32 -30.50
C GLN A 258 32.85 -40.66 -31.53
N LYS A 259 33.90 -39.97 -31.07
CA LYS A 259 34.90 -39.36 -31.95
C LYS A 259 35.82 -40.41 -32.56
N ALA A 260 36.28 -41.38 -31.77
CA ALA A 260 37.12 -42.47 -32.26
C ALA A 260 36.38 -43.35 -33.27
N ASP A 261 35.09 -43.59 -33.06
CA ASP A 261 34.24 -44.33 -34.01
C ASP A 261 34.05 -43.54 -35.31
N LEU A 262 33.88 -42.21 -35.24
CA LEU A 262 33.79 -41.36 -36.42
C LEU A 262 35.13 -41.29 -37.20
N GLU A 263 36.27 -41.21 -36.50
CA GLU A 263 37.61 -41.27 -37.12
C GLU A 263 37.88 -42.64 -37.78
N LYS A 264 37.48 -43.75 -37.14
CA LYS A 264 37.58 -45.10 -37.72
C LYS A 264 36.62 -45.30 -38.91
N ALA A 265 35.42 -44.72 -38.84
CA ALA A 265 34.47 -44.76 -39.95
C ALA A 265 35.06 -44.06 -41.19
N GLU A 266 35.83 -42.99 -41.00
CA GLU A 266 36.56 -42.33 -42.07
C GLU A 266 37.69 -43.20 -42.65
N GLU A 267 38.44 -43.91 -41.80
CA GLU A 267 39.49 -44.83 -42.23
C GLU A 267 38.96 -46.07 -42.98
N THR A 268 37.79 -46.57 -42.60
CA THR A 268 37.12 -47.70 -43.28
C THR A 268 36.47 -47.31 -44.61
N LEU A 269 36.27 -46.01 -44.86
CA LEU A 269 35.80 -45.45 -46.13
C LEU A 269 36.90 -45.28 -47.19
N LYS A 270 38.07 -45.90 -47.02
CA LYS A 270 39.16 -45.90 -48.01
C LYS A 270 38.82 -46.80 -49.20
N LEU A 271 39.20 -46.35 -50.40
CA LEU A 271 39.03 -47.11 -51.63
C LEU A 271 39.82 -48.44 -51.54
N PRO A 272 39.22 -49.57 -51.97
CA PRO A 272 39.89 -50.86 -51.99
C PRO A 272 41.03 -50.87 -53.03
N ASP A 273 42.07 -51.67 -52.78
CA ASP A 273 43.15 -51.86 -53.74
C ASP A 273 42.66 -52.62 -54.97
N THR A 274 42.82 -52.02 -56.15
CA THR A 274 42.36 -52.55 -57.44
C THR A 274 43.44 -53.31 -58.22
N LYS A 275 44.65 -53.49 -57.67
CA LYS A 275 45.82 -54.05 -58.39
C LYS A 275 45.67 -55.49 -58.90
N GLU A 276 44.78 -56.29 -58.32
CA GLU A 276 44.60 -57.72 -58.69
C GLU A 276 43.18 -58.02 -59.26
N LYS A 277 42.43 -57.01 -59.71
CA LYS A 277 41.02 -57.16 -60.15
C LYS A 277 40.86 -57.05 -61.67
N THR A 278 39.79 -57.65 -62.20
CA THR A 278 39.50 -57.63 -63.64
C THR A 278 38.99 -56.25 -64.08
N PRO A 279 39.29 -55.79 -65.32
CA PRO A 279 38.86 -54.47 -65.81
C PRO A 279 37.34 -54.24 -65.71
N ALA A 280 36.53 -55.27 -65.98
CA ALA A 280 35.07 -55.19 -65.88
C ALA A 280 34.59 -54.96 -64.43
N SER A 281 35.22 -55.63 -63.45
CA SER A 281 34.88 -55.44 -62.03
C SER A 281 35.28 -54.06 -61.50
N VAL A 282 36.39 -53.50 -62.00
CA VAL A 282 36.85 -52.15 -61.65
C VAL A 282 35.90 -51.09 -62.22
N ALA A 283 35.45 -51.25 -63.47
CA ALA A 283 34.50 -50.33 -64.10
C ALA A 283 33.13 -50.32 -63.41
N ALA A 284 32.62 -51.49 -63.00
CA ALA A 284 31.37 -51.59 -62.24
C ALA A 284 31.48 -50.96 -60.85
N TYR A 285 32.62 -51.12 -60.18
CA TYR A 285 32.91 -50.48 -58.89
C TYR A 285 32.98 -48.95 -59.03
N GLN A 286 33.69 -48.44 -60.03
CA GLN A 286 33.83 -47.00 -60.27
C GLN A 286 32.47 -46.36 -60.55
N ALA A 287 31.64 -46.97 -61.40
CA ALA A 287 30.29 -46.47 -61.69
C ALA A 287 29.34 -46.50 -60.46
N ALA A 288 29.58 -47.39 -59.50
CA ALA A 288 28.87 -47.42 -58.23
C ALA A 288 29.39 -46.34 -57.27
N MET A 289 30.70 -46.12 -57.22
CA MET A 289 31.32 -45.03 -56.44
C MET A 289 30.88 -43.67 -56.93
N ASP A 290 30.87 -43.43 -58.24
CA ASP A 290 30.45 -42.15 -58.84
C ASP A 290 29.02 -41.76 -58.43
N LYS A 291 28.13 -42.75 -58.21
CA LYS A 291 26.75 -42.52 -57.74
C LYS A 291 26.65 -42.13 -56.28
N ILE A 292 27.59 -42.55 -55.43
CA ILE A 292 27.58 -42.29 -53.98
C ILE A 292 28.63 -41.24 -53.57
N GLN A 293 29.46 -40.77 -54.50
CA GLN A 293 30.60 -39.91 -54.20
C GLN A 293 30.16 -38.56 -53.62
N ALA A 294 29.06 -37.99 -54.12
CA ALA A 294 28.49 -36.75 -53.58
C ALA A 294 28.04 -36.92 -52.12
N ASP A 295 27.30 -38.00 -51.83
CA ASP A 295 26.83 -38.33 -50.48
C ASP A 295 28.00 -38.63 -49.54
N LEU A 296 29.04 -39.30 -50.04
CA LEU A 296 30.24 -39.63 -49.30
C LEU A 296 31.08 -38.39 -48.97
N THR A 297 31.22 -37.46 -49.92
CA THR A 297 31.86 -36.16 -49.68
C THR A 297 31.05 -35.34 -48.68
N ALA A 298 29.73 -35.26 -48.83
CA ALA A 298 28.86 -34.55 -47.88
C ALA A 298 28.96 -35.13 -46.46
N ALA A 299 28.91 -36.46 -46.32
CA ALA A 299 29.04 -37.15 -45.04
C ALA A 299 30.42 -36.92 -44.40
N LYS A 300 31.51 -36.93 -45.19
CA LYS A 300 32.85 -36.59 -44.71
C LYS A 300 32.96 -35.15 -44.26
N THR A 301 32.43 -34.20 -45.02
CA THR A 301 32.42 -32.78 -44.64
C THR A 301 31.63 -32.55 -43.35
N THR A 302 30.45 -33.17 -43.19
CA THR A 302 29.68 -33.09 -41.94
C THR A 302 30.42 -33.73 -40.76
N ALA A 303 31.08 -34.88 -40.96
CA ALA A 303 31.91 -35.51 -39.93
C ALA A 303 33.08 -34.61 -39.51
N ASP A 304 33.79 -34.03 -40.48
CA ASP A 304 34.88 -33.08 -40.26
C ASP A 304 34.43 -31.82 -39.52
N GLU A 305 33.26 -31.27 -39.86
CA GLU A 305 32.68 -30.12 -39.17
C GLU A 305 32.35 -30.44 -37.71
N VAL A 306 31.76 -31.61 -37.45
CA VAL A 306 31.44 -32.09 -36.09
C VAL A 306 32.71 -32.32 -35.28
N ILE A 307 33.76 -32.90 -35.89
CA ILE A 307 35.07 -33.13 -35.25
C ILE A 307 35.79 -31.80 -34.97
N ASN A 308 35.81 -30.88 -35.94
CA ASN A 308 36.55 -29.62 -35.85
C ASN A 308 35.88 -28.57 -34.96
N LYS A 309 34.56 -28.64 -34.71
CA LYS A 309 33.88 -27.82 -33.69
C LYS A 309 34.53 -27.96 -32.31
N LYS A 310 35.18 -29.10 -32.02
CA LYS A 310 36.00 -29.33 -30.81
C LYS A 310 37.45 -28.82 -30.91
N LYS A 311 38.02 -28.66 -32.10
CA LYS A 311 39.42 -28.18 -32.25
C LYS A 311 39.57 -26.70 -31.88
N MET A 312 38.50 -25.92 -31.99
CA MET A 312 38.45 -24.55 -31.44
C MET A 312 38.36 -24.51 -29.89
N LEU A 313 37.82 -25.55 -29.25
CA LEU A 313 37.75 -25.67 -27.78
C LEU A 313 39.11 -25.95 -27.13
N LEU A 314 40.01 -26.68 -27.80
CA LEU A 314 41.36 -26.98 -27.30
C LEU A 314 42.37 -25.83 -27.49
N LYS A 315 42.15 -24.95 -28.49
CA LYS A 315 43.01 -23.78 -28.73
C LYS A 315 42.68 -22.55 -27.86
N GLN A 316 41.50 -22.50 -27.22
CA GLN A 316 41.09 -21.42 -26.31
C GLN A 316 41.38 -21.68 -24.81
N LYS A 317 42.25 -22.65 -24.47
CA LYS A 317 42.90 -22.70 -23.16
C LYS A 317 44.24 -21.95 -23.26
N PRO A 318 44.32 -20.62 -23.01
CA PRO A 318 45.61 -19.95 -22.91
C PRO A 318 46.26 -20.37 -21.60
N LEU A 319 47.35 -21.14 -21.70
CA LEU A 319 48.63 -20.86 -21.06
C LEU A 319 48.61 -20.17 -19.66
N THR A 320 48.00 -20.78 -18.66
CA THR A 320 48.26 -20.42 -17.24
C THR A 320 48.74 -21.63 -16.46
N LEU A 321 49.90 -22.18 -16.84
CA LEU A 321 50.76 -22.86 -15.88
C LEU A 321 52.18 -23.05 -16.41
N LYS A 322 53.13 -22.51 -15.64
CA LYS A 322 54.61 -22.69 -15.66
C LYS A 322 55.45 -21.60 -16.34
N LEU A 323 55.86 -20.63 -15.53
CA LEU A 323 57.27 -20.30 -15.36
C LEU A 323 57.49 -20.06 -13.84
N ARG A 324 57.68 -21.14 -13.06
CA ARG A 324 58.96 -21.64 -12.49
C ARG A 324 59.72 -20.59 -11.65
N LEU A 325 59.95 -20.98 -10.39
CA LEU A 325 60.95 -20.45 -9.46
C LEU A 325 62.15 -19.83 -10.18
N LEU A 326 62.49 -18.60 -9.79
CA LEU A 326 63.80 -18.20 -9.27
C LEU A 326 63.57 -17.07 -8.26
#